data_AF-A0A2V3U352-F1
#
_entry.id   AF-A0A2V3U352-F1
#
_cell.length_a   1.000
_cell.length_b   1.000
_cell.length_c   1.000
_cell.angle_alpha   90.00
_cell.angle_beta   90.00
_cell.angle_gamma   90.00
#
_symmetry.space_group_name_H-M   'P 1'
#
loop_
_entity.id
_entity.type
_entity.pdbx_description
1 polymer ?
#
loop_
_entity_poly.entity_id
_entity_poly.type
_entity_poly.pdbx_seq_one_letter_code
_entity_poly.pdbx_strand_id
1 'polypeptide(L)'
;MMVFAPQAKVARLAIALAVVLGGLTACNPVRDVAVSTGFGAKEPEPAQFVRDNRRDDVGYMPVGVRAPDRPSKARPKSDVDALAQSIDARRQANEAAGTTARSMGAETNARPIPKPPALPQE
;
A
#
# COMPACT_ATOMS: atom_id res chain seq x y z
N MET A 1 3.41 71.45 11.36
CA MET A 1 2.52 70.56 10.58
C MET A 1 3.07 69.13 10.71
N MET A 2 2.41 68.29 11.51
CA MET A 2 2.78 66.88 11.69
C MET A 2 2.31 66.07 10.48
N VAL A 3 3.23 65.39 9.80
CA VAL A 3 2.96 64.48 8.68
C VAL A 3 2.67 63.09 9.24
N PHE A 4 1.38 62.75 9.36
CA PHE A 4 0.92 61.38 9.60
C PHE A 4 0.53 60.76 8.25
N ALA A 5 1.28 59.77 7.76
CA ALA A 5 0.76 58.60 7.00
C ALA A 5 1.83 57.88 6.13
N PRO A 6 2.69 57.04 6.73
CA PRO A 6 3.16 55.82 6.06
C PRO A 6 2.53 54.55 6.64
N GLN A 7 1.92 54.63 7.82
CA GLN A 7 1.48 53.48 8.63
C GLN A 7 0.35 52.65 7.99
N ALA A 8 -0.53 53.27 7.20
CA ALA A 8 -1.69 52.58 6.63
C ALA A 8 -1.32 51.58 5.52
N LYS A 9 -0.23 51.82 4.78
CA LYS A 9 0.22 50.91 3.71
C LYS A 9 0.94 49.69 4.30
N VAL A 10 1.76 49.92 5.33
CA VAL A 10 2.48 48.86 6.05
C VAL A 10 1.50 47.97 6.81
N ALA A 11 0.49 48.54 7.46
CA ALA A 11 -0.55 47.77 8.16
C ALA A 11 -1.37 46.89 7.20
N ARG A 12 -1.75 47.40 6.01
CA ARG A 12 -2.50 46.61 5.02
C ARG A 12 -1.67 45.46 4.45
N LEU A 13 -0.38 45.68 4.21
CA LEU A 13 0.53 44.63 3.75
C LEU A 13 0.74 43.55 4.81
N ALA A 14 0.86 43.93 6.09
CA ALA A 14 0.99 43.00 7.20
C ALA A 14 -0.27 42.14 7.39
N ILE A 15 -1.47 42.72 7.24
CA ILE A 15 -2.74 41.98 7.31
C ILE A 15 -2.86 40.99 6.15
N ALA A 16 -2.53 41.41 4.93
CA ALA A 16 -2.57 40.53 3.76
C ALA A 16 -1.59 39.35 3.92
N LEU A 17 -0.39 39.61 4.44
CA LEU A 17 0.62 38.59 4.68
C LEU A 17 0.18 37.60 5.78
N ALA A 18 -0.47 38.07 6.85
CA ALA A 18 -1.01 37.23 7.92
C ALA A 18 -2.15 36.31 7.43
N VAL A 19 -3.00 36.78 6.51
CA VAL A 19 -4.06 35.96 5.90
C VAL A 19 -3.47 34.87 5.01
N VAL A 20 -2.44 35.19 4.23
CA VAL A 20 -1.77 34.22 3.34
C VAL A 20 -0.99 33.17 4.14
N LEU A 21 -0.26 33.59 5.18
CA LEU A 21 0.48 32.67 6.05
C LEU A 21 -0.45 31.80 6.92
N GLY A 22 -1.59 32.37 7.38
CA GLY A 22 -2.63 31.63 8.07
C GLY A 22 -3.20 30.50 7.22
N GLY A 23 -3.48 30.76 5.93
CA GLY A 23 -4.01 29.74 5.01
C GLY A 23 -3.03 28.62 4.62
N LEU A 24 -1.72 28.80 4.82
CA LEU A 24 -0.70 27.80 4.47
C LEU A 24 -0.40 26.82 5.61
N THR A 25 -0.83 27.15 6.82
CA THR A 25 -0.81 26.25 7.99
C THR A 25 -2.25 25.92 8.35
N ALA A 26 -2.51 24.85 9.09
CA ALA A 26 -3.89 24.41 9.39
C ALA A 26 -4.71 25.38 10.29
N CYS A 27 -4.33 26.67 10.39
CA CYS A 27 -5.01 27.70 11.18
C CYS A 27 -5.98 28.51 10.31
N ASN A 28 -7.27 28.48 10.65
CA ASN A 28 -8.28 29.31 9.99
C ASN A 28 -8.57 30.53 10.87
N PRO A 29 -8.08 31.74 10.53
CA PRO A 29 -8.17 32.91 11.40
C PRO A 29 -9.61 33.36 11.65
N VAL A 30 -10.54 33.10 10.73
CA VAL A 30 -11.97 33.41 10.92
C VAL A 30 -12.60 32.45 11.93
N ARG A 31 -12.25 31.16 11.86
CA ARG A 31 -12.68 30.16 12.84
C ARG A 31 -12.12 30.49 14.23
N ASP A 32 -10.86 30.87 14.32
CA ASP A 32 -10.21 31.16 15.60
C ASP A 32 -10.79 32.41 16.28
N VAL A 33 -11.09 33.45 15.50
CA VAL A 33 -11.81 34.64 16.00
C VAL A 33 -13.24 34.26 16.42
N ALA A 34 -13.95 33.43 15.64
CA ALA A 34 -15.29 32.98 16.01
C ALA A 34 -15.29 32.14 17.31
N VAL A 35 -14.35 31.20 17.46
CA VAL A 35 -14.23 30.35 18.65
C VAL A 35 -13.84 31.17 19.88
N SER A 36 -12.90 32.12 19.75
CA SER A 36 -12.48 32.98 20.86
C SER A 36 -13.54 33.99 21.29
N THR A 37 -14.39 34.46 20.38
CA THR A 37 -15.53 35.34 20.67
C THR A 37 -16.79 34.60 21.11
N GLY A 38 -16.75 33.27 21.20
CA GLY A 38 -17.87 32.43 21.66
C GLY A 38 -18.93 32.13 20.60
N PHE A 39 -18.75 32.60 19.37
CA PHE A 39 -19.64 32.33 18.23
C PHE A 39 -19.28 31.05 17.45
N GLY A 40 -18.10 30.47 17.71
CA GLY A 40 -17.61 29.26 17.08
C GLY A 40 -17.75 28.02 17.96
N ALA A 41 -18.04 26.87 17.36
CA ALA A 41 -18.02 25.59 18.05
C ALA A 41 -16.60 25.28 18.54
N LYS A 42 -16.45 25.06 19.85
CA LYS A 42 -15.19 24.60 20.44
C LYS A 42 -14.87 23.20 19.92
N GLU A 43 -13.60 22.98 19.62
CA GLU A 43 -13.14 21.65 19.21
C GLU A 43 -13.33 20.67 20.38
N PRO A 44 -13.96 19.50 20.16
CA PRO A 44 -14.16 18.55 21.23
C PRO A 44 -12.82 18.03 21.73
N GLU A 45 -12.66 18.01 23.05
CA GLU A 45 -11.48 17.45 23.71
C GLU A 45 -11.32 15.98 23.28
N PRO A 46 -10.14 15.59 22.75
CA PRO A 46 -9.92 14.21 22.33
C PRO A 46 -9.99 13.27 23.54
N ALA A 47 -10.57 12.08 23.32
CA ALA A 47 -10.62 11.04 24.34
C ALA A 47 -9.21 10.66 24.83
N GLN A 48 -9.10 10.20 26.08
CA GLN A 48 -7.81 9.99 26.73
C GLN A 48 -6.92 8.98 25.99
N PHE A 49 -7.49 7.87 25.54
CA PHE A 49 -6.76 6.87 24.74
C PHE A 49 -6.23 7.43 23.40
N VAL A 50 -6.85 8.48 22.85
CA VAL A 50 -6.38 9.14 21.64
C VAL A 50 -5.15 9.99 21.94
N ARG A 51 -5.11 10.67 23.09
CA ARG A 51 -3.92 11.44 23.51
C ARG A 51 -2.75 10.52 23.79
N ASP A 52 -3.01 9.42 24.49
CA ASP A 52 -1.97 8.50 24.94
C ASP A 52 -1.34 7.70 23.79
N ASN A 53 -2.10 7.42 22.72
CA ASN A 53 -1.64 6.60 21.59
C ASN A 53 -1.30 7.41 20.32
N ARG A 54 -1.70 8.68 20.24
CA ARG A 54 -1.36 9.51 19.07
C ARG A 54 0.13 9.84 19.14
N ARG A 55 0.89 9.31 18.18
CA ARG A 55 2.27 9.75 17.95
C ARG A 55 2.26 11.19 17.44
N ASP A 56 3.07 12.04 18.06
CA ASP A 56 3.30 13.42 17.61
C ASP A 56 4.03 13.44 16.25
N ASP A 57 4.90 12.45 16.03
CA ASP A 57 5.59 12.21 14.76
C ASP A 57 4.87 11.11 13.97
N VAL A 58 3.84 11.51 13.24
CA VAL A 58 3.38 10.74 12.08
C VAL A 58 4.20 11.22 10.89
N GLY A 59 5.27 10.50 10.58
CA GLY A 59 5.98 10.55 9.30
C GLY A 59 5.04 10.17 8.16
N TYR A 60 4.08 11.04 7.86
CA TYR A 60 3.15 10.88 6.75
C TYR A 60 3.96 11.04 5.48
N MET A 61 4.08 9.98 4.69
CA MET A 61 4.69 10.07 3.38
C MET A 61 3.76 10.91 2.50
N PRO A 62 4.17 12.10 2.03
CA PRO A 62 3.29 12.96 1.24
C PRO A 62 2.84 12.20 -0.02
N VAL A 63 1.55 12.25 -0.31
CA VAL A 63 1.02 11.77 -1.60
C VAL A 63 1.72 12.53 -2.72
N GLY A 64 2.52 11.82 -3.52
CA GLY A 64 3.40 12.39 -4.55
C GLY A 64 4.89 12.11 -4.35
N VAL A 65 5.31 11.59 -3.20
CA VAL A 65 6.69 11.13 -3.01
C VAL A 65 6.84 9.71 -3.54
N ARG A 66 7.72 9.55 -4.54
CA ARG A 66 8.09 8.26 -5.12
C ARG A 66 8.62 7.35 -4.01
N ALA A 67 8.16 6.10 -3.99
CA ALA A 67 8.70 5.09 -3.08
C ALA A 67 10.24 5.05 -3.18
N PRO A 68 10.96 4.78 -2.08
CA PRO A 68 12.42 4.64 -2.11
C PRO A 68 12.85 3.69 -3.23
N ASP A 69 13.86 4.10 -3.99
CA ASP A 69 14.35 3.28 -5.10
C ASP A 69 14.81 1.93 -4.55
N ARG A 70 14.24 0.85 -5.09
CA ARG A 70 14.62 -0.50 -4.69
C ARG A 70 16.09 -0.72 -5.08
N PRO A 71 16.91 -1.32 -4.21
CA PRO A 71 18.32 -1.58 -4.51
C PRO A 71 18.50 -2.63 -5.63
N SER A 72 17.44 -3.37 -5.97
CA SER A 72 17.46 -4.36 -7.03
C SER A 72 17.05 -3.76 -8.38
N LYS A 73 17.87 -4.05 -9.39
CA LYS A 73 17.55 -3.74 -10.78
C LYS A 73 16.41 -4.64 -11.27
N ALA A 74 15.55 -4.11 -12.14
CA ALA A 74 14.60 -4.93 -12.87
C ALA A 74 15.36 -5.98 -13.71
N ARG A 75 14.81 -7.19 -13.83
CA ARG A 75 15.38 -8.21 -14.71
C ARG A 75 15.29 -7.73 -16.16
N PRO A 76 16.34 -7.89 -16.99
CA PRO A 76 16.27 -7.56 -18.40
C PRO A 76 15.27 -8.49 -19.10
N LYS A 77 14.68 -8.02 -20.20
CA LYS A 77 13.66 -8.76 -20.95
C LYS A 77 14.17 -10.14 -21.40
N SER A 78 15.44 -10.24 -21.78
CA SER A 78 16.11 -11.50 -22.14
C SER A 78 15.99 -12.57 -21.04
N ASP A 79 16.16 -12.18 -19.78
CA ASP A 79 16.15 -13.12 -18.65
C ASP A 79 14.73 -13.59 -18.34
N VAL A 80 13.74 -12.73 -18.57
CA VAL A 80 12.33 -13.11 -18.45
C VAL A 80 11.92 -14.07 -19.56
N ASP A 81 12.34 -13.79 -20.80
CA ASP A 81 12.04 -14.65 -21.95
C ASP A 81 12.74 -16.02 -21.81
N ALA A 82 13.99 -16.05 -21.35
CA ALA A 82 14.71 -17.29 -21.04
C ALA A 82 14.04 -18.08 -19.90
N LEU A 83 13.56 -17.41 -18.85
CA LEU A 83 12.83 -18.06 -17.77
C LEU A 83 11.52 -18.66 -18.28
N ALA A 84 10.78 -17.95 -19.12
CA ALA A 84 9.54 -18.43 -19.72
C ALA A 84 9.78 -19.71 -20.55
N GLN A 85 10.81 -19.71 -21.40
CA GLN A 85 11.22 -20.89 -22.17
C GLN A 85 11.57 -22.07 -21.26
N SER A 86 12.28 -21.83 -20.15
CA SER A 86 12.62 -22.89 -19.21
C SER A 86 11.38 -23.51 -18.53
N ILE A 87 10.36 -22.71 -18.25
CA ILE A 87 9.11 -23.16 -17.64
C ILE A 87 8.30 -23.99 -18.66
N ASP A 88 8.21 -23.54 -19.90
CA ASP A 88 7.50 -24.26 -20.96
C ASP A 88 8.18 -25.60 -21.30
N ALA A 89 9.52 -25.64 -21.34
CA ALA A 89 10.26 -26.88 -21.53
C ALA A 89 9.99 -27.88 -20.39
N ARG A 90 9.94 -27.41 -19.14
CA ARG A 90 9.58 -28.25 -17.98
C ARG A 90 8.14 -28.73 -18.03
N ARG A 91 7.20 -27.89 -18.48
CA ARG A 91 5.80 -28.28 -18.69
C ARG A 91 5.74 -29.45 -19.68
N GLN A 92 6.37 -29.33 -20.84
CA GLN A 92 6.38 -30.37 -21.87
C GLN A 92 7.00 -31.68 -21.36
N ALA A 93 8.12 -31.60 -20.63
CA ALA A 93 8.76 -32.78 -20.04
C ALA A 93 7.84 -33.48 -19.01
N ASN A 94 7.15 -32.71 -18.17
CA ASN A 94 6.20 -33.25 -17.20
C ASN A 94 4.96 -33.86 -17.86
N GLU A 95 4.45 -33.23 -18.92
CA GLU A 95 3.32 -33.77 -19.70
C GLU A 95 3.71 -35.10 -20.35
N ALA A 96 4.88 -35.19 -20.97
CA ALA A 96 5.40 -36.42 -21.54
C ALA A 96 5.56 -37.52 -20.47
N ALA A 97 6.22 -37.22 -19.35
CA ALA A 97 6.36 -38.16 -18.24
C ALA A 97 4.99 -38.60 -17.68
N GLY A 98 4.02 -37.68 -17.60
CA GLY A 98 2.66 -37.98 -17.18
C GLY A 98 1.91 -38.89 -18.17
N THR A 99 2.12 -38.74 -19.47
CA THR A 99 1.55 -39.67 -20.48
C THR A 99 2.12 -41.06 -20.33
N THR A 100 3.43 -41.21 -20.16
CA THR A 100 4.09 -42.50 -19.92
C THR A 100 3.62 -43.13 -18.60
N ALA A 101 3.48 -42.35 -17.54
CA ALA A 101 2.97 -42.84 -16.26
C ALA A 101 1.51 -43.33 -16.38
N ARG A 102 0.66 -42.62 -17.15
CA ARG A 102 -0.72 -43.07 -17.40
C ARG A 102 -0.77 -44.39 -18.18
N SER A 103 0.06 -44.56 -19.20
CA SER A 103 0.07 -45.82 -19.97
C SER A 103 0.54 -46.99 -19.10
N MET A 104 1.61 -46.82 -18.33
CA MET A 104 2.09 -47.85 -17.39
C MET A 104 1.03 -48.19 -16.33
N GLY A 105 0.35 -47.17 -15.78
CA GLY A 105 -0.75 -47.37 -14.83
C GLY A 105 -1.92 -48.16 -15.42
N ALA A 106 -2.32 -47.82 -16.65
CA ALA A 106 -3.38 -48.54 -17.37
C ALA A 106 -3.01 -50.02 -17.60
N GLU A 107 -1.76 -50.30 -17.99
CA GLU A 107 -1.25 -51.68 -18.17
C GLU A 107 -1.23 -52.48 -16.86
N THR A 108 -0.88 -51.85 -15.73
CA THR A 108 -0.88 -52.54 -14.43
C THR A 108 -2.28 -52.86 -13.91
N ASN A 109 -3.26 -51.97 -14.14
CA ASN A 109 -4.65 -52.20 -13.74
C ASN A 109 -5.36 -53.25 -14.62
N ALA A 110 -4.88 -53.47 -15.84
CA ALA A 110 -5.40 -54.46 -16.77
C ALA A 110 -4.93 -55.90 -16.48
N ARG A 111 -3.93 -56.11 -15.61
CA ARG A 111 -3.47 -57.47 -15.26
C ARG A 111 -4.48 -58.14 -14.32
N PRO A 112 -5.02 -59.32 -14.67
CA PRO A 112 -5.90 -60.05 -13.78
C PRO A 112 -5.18 -60.39 -12.48
N ILE A 113 -5.78 -60.04 -11.34
CA ILE A 113 -5.31 -60.49 -10.03
C ILE A 113 -5.51 -62.01 -9.99
N PRO A 114 -4.46 -62.82 -9.75
CA PRO A 114 -4.62 -64.27 -9.66
C PRO A 114 -5.61 -64.60 -8.54
N LYS A 115 -6.61 -65.44 -8.86
CA LYS A 115 -7.63 -65.86 -7.90
C LYS A 115 -6.94 -66.47 -6.67
N PRO A 116 -7.26 -66.03 -5.44
CA PRO A 116 -6.71 -66.63 -4.24
C PRO A 116 -6.98 -68.15 -4.23
N PRO A 117 -6.00 -68.97 -3.79
CA PRO A 117 -6.22 -70.41 -3.66
C PRO A 117 -7.42 -70.67 -2.73
N ALA A 118 -8.30 -71.59 -3.15
CA ALA A 118 -9.45 -71.95 -2.34
C ALA A 118 -8.96 -72.54 -1.01
N LEU A 119 -9.49 -72.02 0.10
CA LEU A 119 -9.23 -72.57 1.42
C LEU A 119 -9.77 -74.01 1.46
N PRO A 120 -9.04 -74.97 2.08
CA PRO A 120 -9.57 -76.30 2.33
C PRO A 120 -10.90 -76.20 3.07
N GLN A 121 -11.93 -76.85 2.54
CA GLN A 121 -13.22 -77.00 3.22
C GLN A 121 -13.07 -78.21 4.14
N GLU A 122 -13.16 -78.01 5.46
CA GLU A 122 -13.31 -79.09 6.46
C GLU A 122 -14.75 -79.59 6.53
#